data_AF-X1H971-F1
#
_entry.id   AF-X1H971-F1
#
_cell.length_a   1.000
_cell.length_b   1.000
_cell.length_c   1.000
_cell.angle_alpha   90.00
_cell.angle_beta   90.00
_cell.angle_gamma   90.00
#
_symmetry.space_group_name_H-M   'P 1'
#
loop_
_entity.id
_entity.type
_entity.pdbx_description
1 polymer ?
#
loop_
_entity_poly.entity_id
_entity_poly.type
_entity_poly.pdbx_seq_one_letter_code
_entity_poly.pdbx_strand_id
1 'polypeptide(L)'
;RQPPRDPVNALLSYGYAVLTAQIHKAVIIAGLEPYAGFLHTDRSGKISFVFDIIELFRQPVVDRLVFTLIERKMMKKKDFEGENGVKMKENTKKQYLEYLFERMRSGNVKYKG
;
A
#
# COMPACT_ATOMS: atom_id res chain seq x y z
N ARG A 1 0.73 -6.90 -14.55
CA ARG A 1 1.17 -7.17 -13.15
C ARG A 1 1.30 -8.67 -12.99
N GLN A 2 2.38 -9.16 -12.37
CA GLN A 2 2.49 -10.59 -12.01
C GLN A 2 1.64 -10.88 -10.76
N PRO A 3 0.91 -12.00 -10.72
CA PRO A 3 0.11 -12.36 -9.56
C PRO A 3 1.01 -12.67 -8.33
N PRO A 4 0.61 -12.28 -7.11
CA PRO A 4 1.33 -12.64 -5.90
C PRO A 4 1.43 -14.16 -5.74
N ARG A 5 2.58 -14.67 -5.30
CA ARG A 5 2.83 -16.11 -5.14
C ARG A 5 2.65 -16.62 -3.71
N ASP A 6 2.46 -15.71 -2.76
CA ASP A 6 2.33 -16.02 -1.35
C ASP A 6 1.48 -14.97 -0.60
N PRO A 7 0.98 -15.29 0.61
CA PRO A 7 0.15 -14.38 1.41
C PRO A 7 0.80 -13.03 1.71
N VAL A 8 2.11 -12.97 1.95
CA VAL A 8 2.82 -11.73 2.29
C VAL A 8 2.83 -10.80 1.10
N ASN A 9 3.20 -11.33 -0.08
CA ASN A 9 3.16 -10.57 -1.32
C ASN A 9 1.73 -10.15 -1.70
N ALA A 10 0.70 -10.92 -1.35
CA ALA A 10 -0.69 -10.52 -1.54
C ALA A 10 -1.07 -9.31 -0.68
N LEU A 11 -0.66 -9.31 0.60
CA LEU A 11 -0.87 -8.19 1.53
C LEU A 11 -0.11 -6.94 1.06
N LEU A 12 1.18 -7.06 0.76
CA LEU A 12 2.02 -5.96 0.28
C LEU A 12 1.47 -5.35 -1.01
N SER A 13 1.19 -6.19 -2.02
CA SER A 13 0.69 -5.72 -3.32
C SER A 13 -0.63 -4.96 -3.19
N TYR A 14 -1.53 -5.47 -2.34
CA TYR A 14 -2.80 -4.79 -2.10
C TYR A 14 -2.63 -3.50 -1.29
N GLY A 15 -1.81 -3.53 -0.25
CA GLY A 15 -1.48 -2.35 0.57
C GLY A 15 -0.88 -1.22 -0.26
N TYR A 16 0.10 -1.52 -1.12
CA TYR A 16 0.68 -0.52 -2.01
C TYR A 16 -0.34 0.01 -3.02
N ALA A 17 -1.22 -0.83 -3.57
CA ALA A 17 -2.24 -0.36 -4.49
C ALA A 17 -3.20 0.66 -3.83
N VAL A 18 -3.61 0.39 -2.59
CA VAL A 18 -4.43 1.32 -1.80
C VAL A 18 -3.65 2.58 -1.45
N LEU A 19 -2.39 2.46 -1.02
CA LEU A 19 -1.53 3.59 -0.69
C LEU A 19 -1.30 4.50 -1.91
N THR A 20 -1.01 3.94 -3.09
CA THR A 20 -0.90 4.69 -4.35
C THR A 20 -2.16 5.49 -4.63
N ALA A 21 -3.34 4.89 -4.45
CA ALA A 21 -4.61 5.59 -4.67
C ALA A 21 -4.82 6.75 -3.68
N GLN A 22 -4.43 6.59 -2.41
CA GLN A 22 -4.50 7.67 -1.42
C GLN A 22 -3.54 8.82 -1.73
N ILE A 23 -2.30 8.50 -2.11
CA ILE A 23 -1.30 9.52 -2.47
C ILE A 23 -1.73 10.24 -3.75
N HIS A 24 -2.19 9.53 -4.77
CA HIS A 24 -2.69 10.14 -5.99
C HIS A 24 -3.85 11.13 -5.70
N LYS A 25 -4.80 10.71 -4.87
CA LYS A 25 -5.88 11.59 -4.41
C LYS A 25 -5.35 12.82 -3.68
N ALA A 26 -4.37 12.65 -2.79
CA ALA A 26 -3.77 13.75 -2.04
C ALA A 26 -3.02 14.75 -2.94
N VAL A 27 -2.28 14.25 -3.93
CA VAL A 27 -1.58 15.06 -4.94
C VAL A 27 -2.57 15.93 -5.72
N ILE A 28 -3.68 15.35 -6.19
CA ILE A 28 -4.73 16.10 -6.90
C ILE A 28 -5.35 17.17 -5.99
N ILE A 29 -5.69 16.81 -4.74
CA ILE A 29 -6.28 17.76 -3.78
C ILE A 29 -5.32 18.92 -3.47
N ALA A 30 -4.01 18.67 -3.45
CA ALA A 30 -2.99 19.69 -3.26
C ALA A 30 -2.75 20.58 -4.50
N GLY A 31 -3.40 20.28 -5.64
CA GLY A 31 -3.19 21.01 -6.90
C GLY A 31 -1.84 20.71 -7.57
N LEU A 32 -1.19 19.61 -7.20
CA LEU A 32 0.09 19.20 -7.76
C LEU A 32 -0.12 18.34 -9.01
N GLU A 33 0.83 18.41 -9.95
CA GLU A 33 0.80 17.68 -11.21
C GLU A 33 1.25 16.22 -11.02
N PRO A 34 0.37 15.20 -11.09
CA PRO A 34 0.72 13.80 -10.80
C PRO A 34 1.74 13.18 -11.76
N TYR A 35 1.87 13.71 -12.97
CA TYR A 35 2.76 13.17 -13.99
C TYR A 35 4.18 13.76 -13.91
N ALA A 36 4.39 14.88 -13.20
CA ALA A 36 5.68 15.57 -13.10
C ALA A 36 6.61 14.94 -12.04
N GLY A 37 7.06 13.70 -12.26
CA GLY A 37 7.99 13.01 -11.37
C GLY A 37 9.45 13.45 -11.56
N PHE A 38 10.24 13.33 -10.49
CA PHE A 38 11.67 13.65 -10.46
C PHE A 38 12.56 12.39 -10.47
N LEU A 39 12.15 11.30 -9.79
CA LEU A 39 12.96 10.08 -9.66
C LEU A 39 12.54 8.98 -10.65
N HIS A 40 11.24 8.80 -10.85
CA HIS A 40 10.73 7.89 -11.86
C HIS A 40 10.69 8.59 -13.22
N THR A 41 11.48 8.10 -14.18
CA THR A 41 11.58 8.66 -15.53
C THR A 41 10.21 8.77 -16.20
N ASP A 42 9.94 9.93 -16.80
CA ASP A 42 8.78 10.20 -17.64
C ASP A 42 8.71 9.22 -18.82
N ARG A 43 7.98 8.12 -18.61
CA ARG A 43 7.30 7.45 -19.70
C ARG A 43 5.90 8.03 -19.75
N SER A 44 5.54 8.64 -20.87
CA SER A 44 4.22 9.24 -21.11
C SER A 44 3.10 8.35 -20.57
N GLY A 45 2.25 8.92 -19.71
CA GLY A 45 1.08 8.25 -19.12
C GLY A 45 1.28 7.61 -17.74
N LYS A 46 2.46 7.72 -17.11
CA LYS A 46 2.66 7.29 -15.71
C LYS A 46 2.55 8.45 -14.73
N ILE A 47 1.84 8.24 -13.63
CA ILE A 47 1.78 9.16 -12.48
C ILE A 47 3.11 9.18 -11.71
N SER A 48 4.19 9.58 -12.37
CA SER A 48 5.58 9.49 -11.90
C SER A 48 5.78 10.18 -10.55
N PHE A 49 5.17 11.34 -10.33
CA PHE A 49 5.26 12.05 -9.05
C PHE A 49 4.61 11.27 -7.89
N VAL A 50 3.49 10.59 -8.16
CA VAL A 50 2.86 9.71 -7.16
C VAL A 50 3.78 8.53 -6.81
N PHE A 51 4.51 7.99 -7.78
CA PHE A 51 5.49 6.94 -7.55
C PHE A 51 6.76 7.41 -6.83
N ASP A 52 7.09 8.69 -6.90
CA ASP A 52 8.17 9.24 -6.08
C ASP A 52 7.72 9.38 -4.62
N ILE A 53 6.53 9.93 -4.39
CA ILE A 53 6.02 10.16 -3.03
C ILE A 53 5.77 8.84 -2.30
N ILE A 54 5.27 7.79 -2.99
CA ILE A 54 4.95 6.52 -2.33
C ILE A 54 6.16 5.91 -1.62
N GLU A 55 7.37 6.07 -2.16
CA GLU A 55 8.59 5.51 -1.56
C GLU A 55 8.81 5.99 -0.12
N LEU A 56 8.40 7.23 0.21
CA LEU A 56 8.46 7.78 1.58
C LEU A 56 7.51 7.07 2.55
N PHE A 57 6.43 6.46 2.04
CA PHE A 57 5.33 5.92 2.85
C PHE A 57 5.25 4.39 2.83
N ARG A 58 5.92 3.70 1.91
CA ARG A 58 5.90 2.22 1.82
C ARG A 58 6.25 1.57 3.15
N GLN A 59 7.42 1.90 3.69
CA GLN A 59 7.90 1.34 4.95
C GLN A 59 7.05 1.70 6.18
N PRO A 60 6.77 2.99 6.47
CA PRO A 60 6.07 3.35 7.70
C PRO A 60 4.60 2.91 7.73
N VAL A 61 3.94 2.83 6.56
CA VAL A 61 2.51 2.53 6.42
C VAL A 61 2.28 1.05 6.11
N VAL A 62 2.80 0.55 4.99
CA VAL A 62 2.45 -0.79 4.49
C VAL A 62 3.37 -1.85 5.08
N ASP A 63 4.69 -1.70 4.97
CA ASP A 63 5.63 -2.78 5.33
C ASP A 63 5.55 -3.09 6.83
N ARG A 64 5.57 -2.04 7.67
CA ARG A 64 5.41 -2.20 9.12
C ARG A 64 4.06 -2.82 9.50
N LEU A 65 2.97 -2.47 8.80
CA LEU A 65 1.67 -3.07 9.05
C LEU A 65 1.70 -4.57 8.71
N VAL A 66 2.14 -4.93 7.51
CA VAL A 66 2.22 -6.32 7.06
C VAL A 66 3.09 -7.15 8.01
N PHE A 67 4.26 -6.62 8.39
CA PHE A 67 5.13 -7.26 9.38
C PHE A 67 4.40 -7.49 10.71
N THR A 68 3.71 -6.47 11.23
CA THR A 68 2.95 -6.57 12.49
C THR A 68 1.83 -7.62 12.42
N LEU A 69 1.08 -7.67 11.32
CA LEU A 69 -0.03 -8.61 11.16
C LEU A 69 0.45 -10.06 11.08
N ILE A 70 1.60 -10.30 10.44
CA ILE A 70 2.20 -11.63 10.34
C ILE A 70 2.79 -12.05 11.68
N GLU A 71 3.60 -11.20 12.30
CA GLU A 71 4.26 -11.48 13.58
C GLU A 71 3.25 -11.80 14.68
N ARG A 72 2.15 -11.04 14.72
CA ARG A 72 1.04 -11.25 15.67
C ARG A 72 0.08 -12.36 15.26
N LYS A 73 0.33 -13.07 14.16
CA LYS A 73 -0.52 -14.16 13.62
C LYS A 73 -1.99 -13.74 13.43
N MET A 74 -2.21 -12.46 13.14
CA MET A 74 -3.54 -11.89 12.92
C MET A 74 -4.10 -12.29 11.55
N MET A 75 -3.24 -12.64 10.61
CA MET A 75 -3.59 -13.21 9.30
C MET A 75 -2.90 -14.57 9.14
N LYS A 76 -3.66 -15.60 8.77
CA LYS A 76 -3.21 -17.01 8.67
C LYS A 76 -3.37 -17.50 7.24
N LYS A 77 -2.66 -18.59 6.88
CA LYS A 77 -2.73 -19.17 5.51
C LYS A 77 -4.16 -19.45 5.02
N LYS A 78 -5.08 -19.85 5.92
CA LYS A 78 -6.49 -20.13 5.60
C LYS A 78 -7.30 -18.90 5.16
N ASP A 79 -6.78 -17.70 5.41
CA ASP A 79 -7.40 -16.41 5.09
C ASP A 79 -7.10 -15.98 3.63
N PHE A 80 -6.34 -16.81 2.92
CA PHE A 80 -5.93 -16.61 1.54
C PHE A 80 -6.39 -17.79 0.67
N GLU A 81 -6.51 -17.55 -0.64
CA GLU A 81 -6.94 -18.54 -1.63
C GLU A 81 -6.30 -18.29 -3.00
N GLY A 82 -6.32 -19.30 -3.87
CA GLY A 82 -5.83 -19.26 -5.24
C GLY A 82 -4.57 -20.09 -5.49
N GLU A 83 -4.57 -20.83 -6.59
CA GLU A 83 -3.47 -21.75 -6.98
C GLU A 83 -2.41 -21.08 -7.86
N ASN A 84 -2.84 -20.31 -8.87
CA ASN A 84 -1.96 -19.57 -9.80
C ASN A 84 -1.77 -18.09 -9.40
N GLY A 85 -2.07 -17.77 -8.15
CA GLY A 85 -1.99 -16.42 -7.62
C GLY A 85 -2.75 -16.30 -6.31
N VAL A 86 -2.04 -15.92 -5.24
CA VAL A 86 -2.61 -15.81 -3.90
C VAL A 86 -3.38 -14.51 -3.76
N LYS A 87 -4.62 -14.62 -3.29
CA LYS A 87 -5.51 -13.50 -2.99
C LYS A 87 -6.03 -13.62 -1.56
N MET A 88 -6.32 -12.49 -0.94
CA MET A 88 -7.05 -12.47 0.33
C MET A 88 -8.52 -12.80 0.09
N LYS A 89 -9.12 -13.55 1.01
CA LYS A 89 -10.58 -13.71 1.07
C LYS A 89 -11.24 -12.38 1.40
N GLU A 90 -12.52 -12.25 1.06
CA GLU A 90 -13.23 -10.97 1.17
C GLU A 90 -13.25 -10.42 2.62
N ASN A 91 -13.50 -11.27 3.62
CA ASN A 91 -13.48 -10.85 5.03
C ASN A 91 -12.09 -10.38 5.47
N THR A 92 -11.05 -11.12 5.08
CA THR A 92 -9.64 -10.80 5.36
C THR A 92 -9.23 -9.48 4.73
N LYS A 93 -9.67 -9.24 3.50
CA LYS A 93 -9.42 -8.00 2.77
C LYS A 93 -10.08 -6.79 3.45
N LYS A 94 -11.32 -6.94 3.95
CA LYS A 94 -12.02 -5.89 4.73
C LYS A 94 -11.26 -5.56 6.01
N GLN A 95 -10.90 -6.57 6.80
CA GLN A 95 -10.10 -6.38 8.01
C GLN A 95 -8.74 -5.73 7.73
N TYR A 96 -8.07 -6.17 6.65
CA TYR A 96 -6.80 -5.58 6.24
C TYR A 96 -6.93 -4.09 5.90
N LEU A 97 -8.00 -3.70 5.18
CA LEU A 97 -8.28 -2.30 4.88
C LEU A 97 -8.51 -1.48 6.15
N GLU A 98 -9.24 -2.01 7.14
CA GLU A 98 -9.47 -1.35 8.42
C GLU A 98 -8.14 -1.03 9.12
N TYR A 99 -7.26 -2.03 9.28
CA TYR A 99 -5.94 -1.81 9.88
C TYR A 99 -5.08 -0.83 9.08
N LEU A 100 -5.15 -0.87 7.74
CA LEU A 100 -4.39 0.01 6.88
C LEU A 100 -4.85 1.47 7.02
N PHE A 101 -6.17 1.72 7.04
CA PHE A 101 -6.69 3.07 7.25
C PHE A 101 -6.47 3.58 8.67
N GLU A 102 -6.59 2.71 9.67
CA GLU A 102 -6.22 3.05 11.05
C GLU A 102 -4.74 3.46 11.14
N ARG A 103 -3.86 2.71 10.47
CA ARG A 103 -2.42 3.04 10.41
C ARG A 103 -2.15 4.39 9.76
N MET A 104 -2.88 4.75 8.70
CA MET A 104 -2.76 6.08 8.07
C MET A 104 -3.29 7.21 8.96
N ARG A 105 -4.36 6.95 9.74
CA ARG A 105 -4.98 7.95 10.64
C ARG A 105 -4.22 8.15 11.94
N SER A 106 -3.61 7.10 12.48
CA SER A 106 -2.89 7.09 13.77
C SER A 106 -1.56 7.86 13.76
N GLY A 107 -1.30 8.64 12.71
CA GLY A 107 -0.12 9.46 12.50
C GLY A 107 0.01 10.66 13.45
N ASN A 108 -0.01 10.45 14.76
CA ASN A 108 0.69 11.34 15.69
C ASN A 108 2.18 10.99 15.68
N VAL A 109 2.81 11.13 14.51
CA VAL A 109 4.28 11.14 14.45
C VAL A 109 4.68 12.55 14.87
N LYS A 110 5.51 12.69 15.92
CA LYS A 110 6.13 13.98 16.23
C LYS A 110 7.02 14.37 15.05
N TYR A 111 6.47 15.13 14.12
CA TYR A 111 7.19 15.69 12.99
C TYR A 111 7.74 17.04 13.43
N LYS A 112 9.05 17.10 13.70
CA LYS A 112 9.75 18.38 13.85
C LYS A 112 10.14 18.81 12.43
N GLY A 113 9.50 19.88 11.96
CA GLY A 113 10.05 20.67 10.87
C GLY A 113 11.40 21.27 11.27
#